data_AF-A0AAV1PMZ0-F1
#
_entry.id   AF-A0AAV1PMZ0-F1
#
_cell.length_a   1.000
_cell.length_b   1.000
_cell.length_c   1.000
_cell.angle_alpha   90.00
_cell.angle_beta   90.00
_cell.angle_gamma   90.00
#
_symmetry.space_group_name_H-M   'P 1'
#
loop_
_entity.id
_entity.type
_entity.pdbx_description
1 polymer ?
#
loop_
_entity_poly.entity_id
_entity_poly.type
_entity_poly.pdbx_seq_one_letter_code
_entity_poly.pdbx_strand_id
1 'polypeptide(L)'
;MEELDGDEVRVSSRGRFAERDIVQFVPFRDYIDRSGNQVLSMARLAKDVLAEIPDQLLSFMKSRGIEPRPPLPATSQIPSMATTNTTTTAGPKGRSVHA
;
A
#
# COMPACT_ATOMS: atom_id res chain seq x y z
N MET A 1 25.19 -4.72 10.51
CA MET A 1 24.02 -4.42 9.65
C MET A 1 23.08 -3.52 10.41
N GLU A 2 22.79 -3.84 11.67
CA GLU A 2 22.14 -2.92 12.63
C GLU A 2 22.84 -1.56 12.66
N GLU A 3 24.17 -1.43 12.80
CA GLU A 3 24.84 -0.11 12.76
C GLU A 3 24.49 0.84 11.58
N LEU A 4 23.97 0.32 10.45
CA LEU A 4 23.54 1.14 9.32
C LEU A 4 22.10 1.63 9.42
N ASP A 5 21.28 1.11 10.33
CA ASP A 5 19.90 1.54 10.55
C ASP A 5 19.83 2.97 11.08
N GLY A 6 20.80 3.42 11.87
CA GLY A 6 20.99 4.84 12.18
C GLY A 6 20.07 5.37 13.29
N ASP A 7 19.34 4.48 13.96
CA ASP A 7 18.37 4.73 15.04
C ASP A 7 19.08 5.26 16.30
N GLU A 8 20.20 4.64 16.67
CA GLU A 8 20.98 4.97 17.86
C GLU A 8 22.02 6.07 17.57
N VAL A 9 22.75 5.93 16.47
CA VAL A 9 23.88 6.80 16.12
C VAL A 9 23.93 7.03 14.61
N ARG A 10 24.03 8.30 14.22
CA ARG A 10 24.25 8.67 12.81
C ARG A 10 25.60 8.17 12.33
N VAL A 11 25.61 7.37 11.26
CA VAL A 11 26.84 6.97 10.59
C VAL A 11 27.62 8.21 10.14
N SER A 12 28.95 8.14 10.24
CA SER A 12 29.83 9.24 9.85
C SER A 12 30.97 8.77 8.97
N SER A 13 31.42 9.64 8.07
CA SER A 13 32.57 9.39 7.22
C SER A 13 33.28 10.70 6.91
N ARG A 14 34.61 10.72 7.08
CA ARG A 14 35.46 11.90 6.85
C ARG A 14 34.98 13.14 7.63
N GLY A 15 34.57 12.93 8.89
CA GLY A 15 34.10 14.00 9.77
C GLY A 15 32.72 14.56 9.46
N ARG A 16 31.97 13.93 8.54
CA ARG A 16 30.57 14.30 8.23
C ARG A 16 29.63 13.20 8.68
N PHE A 17 28.58 13.59 9.40
CA PHE A 17 27.49 12.71 9.80
C PHE A 17 26.42 12.65 8.72
N ALA A 18 25.72 11.52 8.64
CA ALA A 18 24.49 11.42 7.87
C ALA A 18 23.47 12.45 8.39
N GLU A 19 22.87 13.21 7.48
CA GLU A 19 21.88 14.24 7.81
C GLU A 19 20.59 13.62 8.36
N ARG A 20 20.21 12.46 7.82
CA ARG A 20 18.95 11.80 8.14
C ARG A 20 19.12 10.30 8.20
N ASP A 21 18.17 9.70 8.91
CA ASP A 21 17.89 8.29 8.82
C ASP A 21 17.21 7.98 7.49
N ILE A 22 17.78 7.07 6.72
CA ILE A 22 17.18 6.63 5.45
C ILE A 22 17.41 5.15 5.16
N VAL A 23 18.01 4.40 6.09
CA VAL A 23 18.36 3.00 5.88
C VAL A 23 17.69 2.19 6.97
N GLN A 24 17.02 1.11 6.61
CA GLN A 24 16.45 0.17 7.57
C GLN A 24 17.03 -1.22 7.30
N PHE A 25 17.50 -1.88 8.35
CA PHE A 25 17.79 -3.31 8.27
C PHE A 25 16.73 -4.11 9.02
N VAL A 26 16.17 -5.13 8.35
CA VAL A 26 15.28 -6.13 8.99
C VAL A 26 15.75 -7.53 8.58
N PRO A 27 16.15 -8.39 9.54
CA PRO A 27 16.61 -9.74 9.23
C PRO A 27 15.45 -10.62 8.72
N PHE A 28 15.35 -10.75 7.40
CA PHE A 28 14.27 -11.50 6.72
C PHE A 28 14.03 -12.91 7.27
N ARG A 29 15.10 -13.61 7.68
CA ARG A 29 15.05 -14.98 8.21
C ARG A 29 14.14 -15.12 9.44
N ASP A 30 14.00 -14.05 10.23
CA ASP A 30 13.23 -14.06 11.48
C ASP A 30 11.71 -14.10 11.20
N TYR A 31 11.32 -13.82 9.95
CA TYR A 31 9.94 -13.80 9.51
C TYR A 31 9.55 -15.06 8.74
N ILE A 32 10.47 -15.97 8.43
CA ILE A 32 10.15 -17.22 7.74
C ILE A 32 9.41 -18.17 8.69
N ASP A 33 8.10 -18.33 8.46
CA ASP A 33 7.28 -19.28 9.21
C ASP A 33 7.44 -20.69 8.66
N ARG A 34 7.95 -21.60 9.49
CA ARG A 34 8.08 -23.03 9.17
C ARG A 34 6.74 -23.75 9.02
N SER A 35 5.67 -23.15 9.54
CA SER A 35 4.30 -23.68 9.49
C SER A 35 3.59 -23.35 8.16
N GLY A 36 4.20 -22.52 7.31
CA GLY A 36 3.70 -22.20 5.98
C GLY A 36 2.69 -21.03 5.91
N ASN A 37 2.43 -20.30 7.01
CA ASN A 37 1.55 -19.12 6.94
C ASN A 37 2.31 -17.89 6.41
N GLN A 38 2.51 -17.90 5.09
CA GLN A 38 3.26 -16.87 4.38
C GLN A 38 2.61 -15.49 4.47
N VAL A 39 1.28 -15.40 4.50
CA VAL A 39 0.58 -14.10 4.56
C VAL A 39 0.89 -13.36 5.85
N LEU A 40 0.79 -14.04 6.99
CA LEU A 40 1.09 -13.43 8.30
C LEU A 40 2.59 -13.18 8.49
N SER A 41 3.44 -14.04 7.92
CA SER A 41 4.89 -13.83 7.83
C SER A 41 5.23 -12.53 7.10
N MET A 42 4.66 -12.33 5.91
CA MET A 42 4.88 -11.11 5.11
C MET A 42 4.27 -9.88 5.76
N ALA A 43 3.12 -10.00 6.43
CA ALA A 43 2.53 -8.88 7.16
C ALA A 43 3.42 -8.40 8.31
N ARG A 44 4.03 -9.33 9.06
CA ARG A 44 4.99 -8.98 10.13
C ARG A 44 6.26 -8.34 9.58
N LEU A 45 6.82 -8.91 8.51
CA LEU A 45 7.98 -8.32 7.85
C LEU A 45 7.68 -6.90 7.35
N ALA A 46 6.54 -6.70 6.68
CA ALA A 46 6.15 -5.40 6.17
C ALA A 46 5.94 -4.38 7.30
N LYS A 47 5.34 -4.81 8.42
CA LYS A 47 5.17 -3.95 9.60
C LYS A 47 6.51 -3.41 10.06
N ASP A 48 7.49 -4.28 10.26
CA ASP A 48 8.76 -3.88 10.88
C ASP A 48 9.68 -3.16 9.87
N VAL A 49 9.61 -3.47 8.58
CA VAL A 49 10.30 -2.72 7.51
C VAL A 49 9.74 -1.30 7.32
N LEU A 50 8.45 -1.10 7.53
CA LEU A 50 7.77 0.17 7.24
C LEU A 50 7.51 1.03 8.47
N ALA A 51 7.90 0.57 9.66
CA ALA A 51 7.54 1.20 10.93
C ALA A 51 7.93 2.69 11.01
N GLU A 52 9.05 3.05 10.42
CA GLU A 52 9.64 4.40 10.57
C GLU A 52 9.30 5.38 9.46
N ILE A 53 8.78 4.89 8.33
CA ILE A 53 8.47 5.72 7.17
C ILE A 53 7.57 6.92 7.51
N PRO A 54 6.54 6.80 8.38
CA PRO A 54 5.73 7.94 8.78
C PRO A 54 6.54 9.08 9.41
N ASP A 55 7.41 8.76 10.37
CA ASP A 55 8.19 9.75 11.10
C ASP A 55 9.31 10.34 10.23
N GLN A 56 9.97 9.50 9.42
CA GLN A 56 10.97 9.95 8.45
C GLN A 56 10.37 10.94 7.42
N LEU A 57 9.17 10.65 6.92
CA LEU A 57 8.44 11.52 6.00
C LEU A 57 8.06 12.84 6.67
N LEU A 58 7.45 12.79 7.85
CA LEU A 58 7.01 13.99 8.57
C LEU A 58 8.19 14.88 8.95
N SER A 59 9.30 14.29 9.40
CA SER A 59 10.54 14.99 9.71
C SER A 59 11.07 15.75 8.49
N PHE A 60 11.11 15.08 7.34
CA PHE A 60 11.51 15.71 6.08
C PHE A 60 10.61 16.88 5.69
N MET A 61 9.28 16.68 5.68
CA MET A 61 8.32 17.73 5.33
C MET A 61 8.45 18.95 6.24
N LYS A 62 8.53 18.75 7.56
CA LYS A 62 8.71 19.81 8.55
C LYS A 62 10.03 20.56 8.33
N SER A 63 11.14 19.86 8.11
CA SER A 63 12.45 20.47 7.89
C SER A 63 12.51 21.35 6.63
N ARG A 64 11.64 21.08 5.65
CA ARG A 64 11.54 21.81 4.38
C ARG A 64 10.40 22.82 4.33
N GLY A 65 9.61 22.96 5.40
CA GLY A 65 8.43 23.82 5.41
C GLY A 65 7.37 23.41 4.39
N ILE A 66 7.27 22.10 4.08
CA ILE A 66 6.28 21.58 3.13
C ILE A 66 4.99 21.27 3.88
N GLU A 67 3.92 21.97 3.54
CA GLU A 67 2.59 21.75 4.12
C GLU A 67 1.77 20.74 3.31
N PRO A 68 0.85 19.98 3.95
CA PRO A 68 -0.09 19.12 3.25
C PRO A 68 -0.95 19.92 2.26
N ARG A 69 -1.21 19.32 1.09
CA ARG A 69 -2.15 19.91 0.14
C ARG A 69 -3.58 19.88 0.72
N PRO A 70 -4.41 20.89 0.42
CA PRO A 70 -5.81 20.86 0.82
C PRO A 70 -6.51 19.62 0.27
N PRO A 71 -7.53 19.09 0.97
CA PRO A 71 -8.32 17.96 0.50
C PRO A 71 -8.90 18.25 -0.89
N LEU A 72 -8.89 17.24 -1.76
CA LEU A 72 -9.61 17.36 -3.02
C LEU A 72 -11.11 17.52 -2.72
N PRO A 73 -11.82 18.45 -3.38
CA PRO A 73 -13.27 18.54 -3.24
C PRO A 73 -13.88 17.19 -3.64
N ALA A 74 -14.79 16.67 -2.82
CA ALA A 74 -15.48 15.43 -3.12
C ALA A 74 -16.34 15.62 -4.38
N THR A 75 -15.83 15.22 -5.54
CA THR A 75 -16.64 15.12 -6.75
C THR A 75 -17.55 13.90 -6.59
N SER A 76 -18.77 14.14 -6.11
CA SER A 76 -19.88 13.19 -6.15
C SER A 76 -20.31 12.95 -7.60
N GLN A 77 -19.49 12.24 -8.37
CA GLN A 77 -19.91 11.68 -9.66
C GLN A 77 -19.44 10.24 -9.74
N ILE A 78 -20.13 9.38 -8.99
CA ILE A 78 -20.20 7.97 -9.36
C ILE A 78 -21.10 7.94 -10.61
N PRO A 79 -20.61 7.53 -11.79
CA PRO A 79 -21.51 7.23 -12.89
C PRO A 79 -22.33 6.04 -12.43
N SER A 80 -23.62 6.28 -12.15
CA SER A 80 -24.60 5.22 -11.98
C SER A 80 -24.55 4.39 -13.25
N MET A 81 -23.93 3.20 -13.18
CA MET A 81 -24.00 2.23 -14.28
C MET A 81 -25.47 1.95 -14.52
N ALA A 82 -26.01 2.49 -15.60
CA ALA A 82 -27.33 2.14 -16.08
C ALA A 82 -27.33 0.64 -16.38
N THR A 83 -27.97 -0.14 -15.51
CA THR A 83 -28.27 -1.55 -15.76
C THR A 83 -29.20 -1.62 -16.96
N THR A 84 -28.65 -1.83 -18.16
CA THR A 84 -29.45 -2.18 -19.34
C THR A 84 -29.84 -3.66 -19.24
N ASN A 85 -31.04 -3.91 -18.69
CA ASN A 85 -31.68 -5.22 -18.78
C ASN A 85 -31.96 -5.55 -20.24
N THR A 86 -31.27 -6.56 -20.78
CA THR A 86 -31.57 -7.15 -22.10
C THR A 86 -32.16 -8.55 -21.92
N THR A 87 -33.45 -8.64 -22.23
CA THR A 87 -34.14 -9.72 -22.98
C THR A 87 -34.01 -11.17 -22.52
N THR A 88 -35.13 -11.76 -22.09
CA THR A 88 -35.71 -12.99 -22.70
C THR A 88 -37.21 -13.06 -22.38
N THR A 89 -38.03 -12.59 -23.33
CA THR A 89 -39.48 -12.82 -23.36
C THR A 89 -39.73 -14.21 -23.92
N ALA A 90 -40.19 -15.13 -23.07
CA ALA A 90 -40.71 -16.43 -23.49
C ALA A 90 -42.10 -16.25 -24.12
N GLY A 91 -42.18 -16.38 -25.45
CA GLY A 91 -43.44 -16.51 -26.20
C GLY A 91 -43.62 -17.96 -26.68
N PRO A 92 -44.81 -18.58 -26.52
CA PRO A 92 -45.02 -19.98 -26.87
C PRO A 92 -45.14 -20.18 -28.39
N LYS A 93 -44.48 -21.24 -28.87
CA LYS A 93 -44.48 -21.74 -30.25
C LYS A 93 -45.90 -22.05 -30.74
N GLY A 94 -46.37 -21.30 -31.74
CA GLY A 94 -47.47 -21.69 -32.63
C GLY A 94 -46.99 -22.74 -33.63
N ARG A 95 -47.60 -23.92 -33.59
CA ARG A 95 -47.36 -25.06 -34.49
C ARG A 95 -48.41 -25.00 -35.61
N SER A 96 -47.98 -24.77 -36.84
CA SER A 96 -48.80 -24.97 -38.04
C SER A 96 -47.98 -25.78 -39.04
N VAL A 97 -48.42 -27.02 -39.29
CA VAL A 97 -47.96 -27.86 -40.40
C VAL A 97 -49.21 -28.33 -41.13
N HIS A 98 -49.12 -28.25 -42.45
CA HIS A 98 -50.10 -28.69 -43.43
C HIS A 98 -50.49 -30.17 -43.28
N ALA A 99 -51.79 -30.44 -43.25
CA ALA A 99 -52.52 -31.48 -43.97
C ALA A 99 -54.02 -31.37 -43.65
#